data_AF-A0A2F0PGT8-F1
#
_entry.id   AF-A0A2F0PGT8-F1
#
_cell.length_a   1.000
_cell.length_b   1.000
_cell.length_c   1.000
_cell.angle_alpha   90.00
_cell.angle_beta   90.00
_cell.angle_gamma   90.00
#
_symmetry.space_group_name_H-M   'P 1'
#
loop_
_entity.id
_entity.type
_entity.pdbx_description
1 polymer ?
#
loop_
_entity_poly.entity_id
_entity_poly.type
_entity_poly.pdbx_seq_one_letter_code
_entity_poly.pdbx_strand_id
1 'polypeptide(L)'
;MSAVELFLTKVFVALGFVFILLFLVSLVLFVKNKSNYAQLVENYLDAGLLMPSYDKFLARMGFLGSFPVAWFFRKILERKKIKIAAGEYLPEASYAFLQQQPTERVGWVRKYTTLYFSLFPIFIVLVVLSFWI
;
A
#
# COMPACT_ATOMS: atom_id res chain seq x y z
N MET A 1 34.63 15.46 10.46
CA MET A 1 33.59 14.43 10.62
C MET A 1 33.98 13.52 11.77
N SER A 2 33.15 13.41 12.79
CA SER A 2 33.38 12.51 13.93
C SER A 2 33.25 11.05 13.52
N ALA A 3 33.79 10.12 14.32
CA ALA A 3 33.62 8.68 14.07
C ALA A 3 32.12 8.27 14.05
N VAL A 4 31.29 8.96 14.84
CA VAL A 4 29.84 8.76 14.90
C VAL A 4 29.17 9.24 13.62
N GLU A 5 29.47 10.44 13.14
CA GLU A 5 28.93 10.97 11.87
C GLU A 5 29.30 10.09 10.68
N LEU A 6 30.55 9.61 10.63
CA LEU A 6 30.99 8.68 9.57
C LEU A 6 30.21 7.36 9.63
N PHE A 7 29.93 6.83 10.82
CA PHE A 7 29.13 5.62 10.98
C PHE A 7 27.68 5.84 10.53
N LEU A 8 27.04 6.94 10.98
CA LEU A 8 25.67 7.29 10.60
C LEU A 8 25.53 7.49 9.08
N THR A 9 26.52 8.13 8.45
CA THR A 9 26.57 8.30 6.99
C THR A 9 26.58 6.95 6.27
N LYS A 10 27.38 5.98 6.73
CA LYS A 10 27.42 4.64 6.13
C LYS A 10 26.08 3.91 6.28
N VAL A 11 25.44 4.02 7.45
CA VAL A 11 24.12 3.44 7.70
C VAL A 11 23.07 4.08 6.79
N PHE A 12 23.07 5.40 6.65
CA PHE A 12 22.15 6.14 5.77
C PHE A 12 22.30 5.71 4.31
N VAL A 13 23.54 5.62 3.81
CA VAL A 13 23.80 5.16 2.44
C VAL A 13 23.31 3.72 2.24
N ALA A 14 23.64 2.81 3.17
CA ALA A 14 23.22 1.41 3.08
C ALA A 14 21.68 1.26 3.08
N LEU A 15 20.98 1.96 3.99
CA LEU A 15 19.52 1.98 4.03
C LEU A 15 18.91 2.62 2.79
N GLY A 16 19.55 3.65 2.23
CA GLY A 16 19.15 4.29 0.98
C GLY A 16 19.16 3.32 -0.18
N PHE A 17 20.22 2.52 -0.32
CA PHE A 17 20.29 1.47 -1.34
C PHE A 17 19.18 0.43 -1.16
N VAL A 18 18.96 -0.06 0.07
CA VAL A 18 17.88 -1.01 0.37
C VAL A 18 16.51 -0.42 0.03
N PHE A 19 16.27 0.84 0.39
CA PHE A 19 15.02 1.54 0.09
C PHE A 19 14.77 1.62 -1.42
N ILE A 20 15.77 2.03 -2.21
CA ILE A 20 15.67 2.11 -3.67
C ILE A 20 15.34 0.75 -4.27
N LEU A 21 16.03 -0.32 -3.83
CA LEU A 21 15.77 -1.67 -4.32
C LEU A 21 14.33 -2.13 -4.02
N LEU A 22 13.86 -1.94 -2.78
CA LEU A 22 12.49 -2.28 -2.40
C LEU A 22 11.45 -1.42 -3.14
N PHE A 23 11.76 -0.16 -3.40
CA PHE A 23 10.89 0.73 -4.17
C PHE A 23 10.78 0.25 -5.62
N LEU A 24 11.89 -0.15 -6.26
CA LEU A 24 11.88 -0.77 -7.59
C LEU A 24 11.09 -2.08 -7.61
N VAL A 25 11.24 -2.92 -6.59
CA VAL A 25 10.41 -4.14 -6.44
C VAL A 25 8.92 -3.78 -6.34
N SER A 26 8.57 -2.69 -5.64
CA SER A 26 7.19 -2.23 -5.54
C SER A 26 6.63 -1.80 -6.90
N LEU A 27 7.42 -1.11 -7.72
CA LEU A 27 7.05 -0.75 -9.09
C LEU A 27 6.81 -2.00 -9.95
N VAL A 28 7.72 -2.97 -9.90
CA VAL A 28 7.59 -4.22 -10.64
C VAL A 28 6.34 -5.00 -10.21
N LEU A 29 6.09 -5.10 -8.90
CA LEU A 29 4.88 -5.74 -8.38
C LEU A 29 3.61 -5.02 -8.83
N PHE A 30 3.60 -3.69 -8.84
CA PHE A 30 2.47 -2.92 -9.32
C PHE A 30 2.24 -3.15 -10.81
N VAL A 31 3.28 -3.02 -11.64
CA VAL A 31 3.18 -3.24 -13.10
C VAL A 31 2.66 -4.65 -13.41
N LYS A 32 3.21 -5.67 -12.74
CA LYS A 32 2.78 -7.06 -12.91
C LYS A 32 1.29 -7.28 -12.55
N ASN A 33 0.78 -6.54 -11.56
CA ASN A 33 -0.60 -6.68 -11.09
C ASN A 33 -1.51 -5.54 -11.56
N LYS A 34 -1.07 -4.69 -12.49
CA LYS A 34 -1.81 -3.49 -12.91
C LYS A 34 -3.19 -3.83 -13.45
N SER A 35 -3.31 -4.90 -14.23
CA SER A 35 -4.60 -5.39 -14.75
C SER A 35 -5.51 -5.89 -13.63
N ASN A 36 -5.00 -6.72 -12.72
CA ASN A 36 -5.76 -7.20 -11.56
C ASN A 36 -6.20 -6.05 -10.65
N TYR A 37 -5.34 -5.05 -10.44
CA TYR A 37 -5.67 -3.84 -9.69
C TYR A 37 -6.81 -3.05 -10.35
N ALA A 38 -6.68 -2.75 -11.64
CA ALA A 38 -7.69 -2.00 -12.37
C ALA A 38 -9.05 -2.71 -12.35
N GLN A 39 -9.07 -4.00 -12.69
CA GLN A 39 -10.30 -4.81 -12.67
C GLN A 39 -10.91 -4.92 -11.28
N LEU A 40 -10.10 -5.04 -10.23
CA LEU A 40 -10.61 -5.11 -8.85
C LEU A 40 -11.32 -3.81 -8.47
N VAL A 41 -10.71 -2.66 -8.79
CA VAL A 41 -11.29 -1.33 -8.54
C VAL A 41 -12.57 -1.14 -9.35
N GLU A 42 -12.53 -1.41 -10.65
CA GLU A 42 -13.65 -1.24 -11.58
C GLU A 42 -14.84 -2.09 -11.16
N ASN A 43 -14.65 -3.41 -11.01
CA ASN A 43 -15.74 -4.30 -10.60
C ASN A 43 -16.32 -3.95 -9.23
N TYR A 44 -15.48 -3.46 -8.30
CA TYR A 44 -15.95 -3.05 -6.97
C TYR A 44 -16.84 -1.80 -7.06
N LEU A 45 -16.47 -0.83 -7.90
CA LEU A 45 -17.24 0.39 -8.11
C LEU A 45 -18.51 0.14 -8.93
N ASP A 46 -18.43 -0.72 -9.95
CA ASP A 46 -19.58 -1.10 -10.79
C ASP A 46 -20.63 -1.89 -10.03
N ALA A 47 -20.21 -2.66 -9.01
CA ALA A 47 -21.11 -3.30 -8.05
C ALA A 47 -21.82 -2.30 -7.11
N GLY A 48 -21.56 -0.99 -7.25
CA GLY A 48 -22.15 0.05 -6.41
C GLY A 48 -21.65 0.04 -4.96
N LEU A 49 -20.53 -0.63 -4.69
CA LEU A 49 -20.01 -0.78 -3.33
C LEU A 49 -19.36 0.51 -2.85
N LEU A 50 -19.53 0.79 -1.55
CA LEU A 50 -19.03 2.01 -0.95
C LEU A 50 -17.51 1.98 -0.87
N MET A 51 -16.87 2.93 -1.54
CA MET A 51 -15.46 3.25 -1.37
C MET A 51 -15.33 4.68 -0.85
N PRO A 52 -14.53 4.95 0.20
CA PRO A 52 -14.27 6.31 0.65
C PRO A 52 -13.79 7.22 -0.48
N SER A 53 -14.23 8.49 -0.50
CA SER A 53 -13.88 9.43 -1.56
C SER A 53 -12.37 9.61 -1.76
N TYR A 54 -11.61 9.56 -0.66
CA TYR A 54 -10.15 9.58 -0.69
C TYR A 54 -9.56 8.40 -1.46
N ASP A 55 -10.00 7.17 -1.15
CA ASP A 55 -9.53 5.96 -1.84
C ASP A 55 -9.97 5.95 -3.32
N LYS A 56 -11.18 6.42 -3.62
CA LYS A 56 -11.69 6.56 -5.00
C LYS A 56 -10.86 7.56 -5.82
N PHE A 57 -10.42 8.67 -5.22
CA PHE A 57 -9.52 9.62 -5.86
C PHE A 57 -8.15 8.99 -6.14
N LEU A 58 -7.55 8.36 -5.13
CA LEU A 58 -6.25 7.70 -5.25
C LEU A 58 -6.25 6.57 -6.28
N ALA A 59 -7.38 5.87 -6.45
CA ALA A 59 -7.51 4.82 -7.45
C ALA A 59 -7.18 5.30 -8.88
N ARG A 60 -7.39 6.59 -9.16
CA ARG A 60 -7.12 7.23 -10.47
C ARG A 60 -5.66 7.66 -10.65
N MET A 61 -4.85 7.64 -9.60
CA MET A 61 -3.45 8.11 -9.63
C MET A 61 -2.45 7.03 -10.05
N GLY A 62 -2.92 5.84 -10.46
CA GLY A 62 -2.06 4.74 -10.85
C GLY A 62 -1.16 4.28 -9.70
N PHE A 63 0.15 4.15 -9.95
CA PHE A 63 1.11 3.66 -8.95
C PHE A 63 1.12 4.53 -7.68
N LEU A 64 1.07 5.86 -7.81
CA LEU A 64 1.20 6.79 -6.69
C LEU A 64 0.06 6.68 -5.67
N GLY A 65 -1.15 6.32 -6.11
CA GLY A 65 -2.30 6.09 -5.24
C GLY A 65 -2.56 4.62 -4.90
N SER A 66 -1.76 3.70 -5.44
CA SER A 66 -2.06 2.27 -5.37
C SER A 66 -1.92 1.67 -3.97
N PHE A 67 -1.03 2.19 -3.13
CA PHE A 67 -0.82 1.63 -1.79
C PHE A 67 -2.04 1.81 -0.87
N PRO A 68 -2.59 3.03 -0.67
CA PRO A 68 -3.76 3.19 0.19
C PRO A 68 -4.96 2.38 -0.30
N VAL A 69 -5.17 2.29 -1.61
CA VAL A 69 -6.23 1.47 -2.22
C VAL A 69 -6.01 -0.02 -1.98
N ALA A 70 -4.78 -0.52 -2.18
CA ALA A 70 -4.46 -1.91 -1.84
C ALA A 70 -4.61 -2.19 -0.34
N TRP A 71 -4.29 -1.22 0.52
CA TRP A 71 -4.48 -1.33 1.95
C TRP A 71 -5.96 -1.36 2.36
N PHE A 72 -6.81 -0.57 1.69
CA PHE A 72 -8.26 -0.64 1.83
C PHE A 72 -8.77 -2.07 1.52
N PHE A 73 -8.41 -2.61 0.35
CA PHE A 73 -8.80 -3.98 -0.01
C PHE A 73 -8.22 -5.04 0.92
N ARG A 74 -6.99 -4.88 1.41
CA ARG A 74 -6.41 -5.79 2.41
C ARG A 74 -7.25 -5.84 3.68
N LYS A 75 -7.70 -4.68 4.19
CA LYS A 75 -8.55 -4.62 5.38
C LYS A 75 -9.87 -5.36 5.16
N ILE A 76 -10.47 -5.25 3.98
CA ILE A 76 -11.68 -5.99 3.61
C ILE A 76 -11.42 -7.51 3.56
N LEU A 77 -10.34 -7.95 2.90
CA LEU A 77 -9.96 -9.37 2.84
C LEU A 77 -9.75 -9.97 4.24
N GLU A 78 -9.18 -9.19 5.15
CA GLU A 78 -8.96 -9.56 6.55
C GLU A 78 -10.21 -9.40 7.43
N ARG A 79 -11.38 -9.05 6.86
CA ARG A 79 -12.63 -8.74 7.57
C ARG A 79 -12.46 -7.74 8.72
N LYS A 80 -11.52 -6.80 8.59
CA LYS A 80 -11.32 -5.73 9.58
C LYS A 80 -12.46 -4.72 9.46
N LYS A 81 -13.03 -4.30 10.59
CA LYS A 81 -14.04 -3.24 10.63
C LYS A 81 -13.45 -1.92 10.13
N ILE A 82 -13.97 -1.42 9.02
CA ILE A 82 -13.56 -0.13 8.45
C ILE A 82 -14.64 0.91 8.77
N LYS A 83 -14.27 1.93 9.54
CA LYS A 83 -15.10 3.10 9.82
C LYS A 83 -15.00 4.08 8.65
N ILE A 84 -16.14 4.54 8.15
CA ILE A 84 -16.23 5.44 6.99
C ILE A 84 -16.60 6.86 7.45
N ALA A 85 -17.53 6.95 8.39
CA ALA A 85 -17.94 8.22 9.01
C ALA A 85 -18.25 8.01 10.50
N ALA A 86 -18.68 9.07 11.20
CA ALA A 86 -19.11 8.95 12.59
C ALA A 86 -20.32 8.01 12.69
N GLY A 87 -20.16 6.89 13.40
CA GLY A 87 -21.22 5.87 13.53
C GLY A 87 -21.39 4.93 12.33
N GLU A 88 -20.74 5.21 11.20
CA GLU A 88 -20.91 4.45 9.97
C GLU A 88 -19.70 3.56 9.64
N TYR A 89 -20.00 2.31 9.30
CA TYR A 89 -19.02 1.30 8.92
C TYR A 89 -19.27 0.82 7.49
N LEU A 90 -18.22 0.29 6.88
CA LEU A 90 -18.31 -0.31 5.55
C LEU A 90 -19.38 -1.43 5.54
N PRO A 91 -20.32 -1.44 4.58
CA PRO A 91 -21.37 -2.46 4.50
C PRO A 91 -20.83 -3.88 4.29
N GLU A 92 -21.53 -4.89 4.84
CA GLU A 92 -21.13 -6.31 4.73
C GLU A 92 -20.99 -6.78 3.26
N ALA A 93 -21.79 -6.20 2.35
CA ALA A 93 -21.71 -6.45 0.92
C ALA A 93 -20.29 -6.26 0.34
N SER A 94 -19.52 -5.31 0.88
CA SER A 94 -18.13 -5.07 0.46
C SER A 94 -17.21 -6.24 0.82
N TYR A 95 -17.42 -6.83 1.99
CA TYR A 95 -16.65 -7.98 2.45
C TYR A 95 -17.08 -9.23 1.69
N ALA A 96 -18.38 -9.46 1.53
CA ALA A 96 -18.90 -10.59 0.76
C ALA A 96 -18.38 -10.59 -0.69
N PHE A 97 -18.40 -9.44 -1.36
CA PHE A 97 -17.88 -9.28 -2.72
C PHE A 97 -16.41 -9.71 -2.84
N LEU A 98 -15.56 -9.26 -1.91
CA LEU A 98 -14.12 -9.54 -1.97
C LEU A 98 -13.78 -11.00 -1.61
N GLN A 99 -14.59 -11.64 -0.75
CA GLN A 99 -14.41 -13.06 -0.41
C GLN A 99 -14.81 -14.01 -1.55
N GLN A 100 -15.63 -13.55 -2.49
CA GLN A 100 -16.00 -14.31 -3.69
C GLN A 100 -14.96 -14.21 -4.82
N GLN A 101 -13.96 -13.33 -4.69
CA GLN A 101 -12.94 -13.17 -5.72
C GLN A 101 -11.95 -14.34 -5.71
N PRO A 102 -11.51 -14.81 -6.90
CA PRO A 102 -10.49 -15.84 -6.99
C PRO A 102 -9.16 -15.35 -6.41
N THR A 103 -8.43 -16.26 -5.75
CA THR A 103 -7.18 -15.93 -5.04
C THR A 103 -6.13 -15.35 -5.99
N GLU A 104 -6.14 -15.74 -7.26
CA GLU A 104 -5.26 -15.23 -8.31
C GLU A 104 -5.45 -13.71 -8.53
N ARG A 105 -6.67 -13.19 -8.35
CA ARG A 105 -6.98 -11.76 -8.54
C ARG A 105 -6.62 -10.89 -7.34
N VAL A 106 -6.71 -11.42 -6.13
CA VAL A 106 -6.54 -10.65 -4.88
C VAL A 106 -5.27 -11.00 -4.09
N GLY A 107 -4.59 -12.10 -4.43
CA GLY A 107 -3.42 -12.60 -3.69
C GLY A 107 -2.21 -11.66 -3.72
N TRP A 108 -2.14 -10.77 -4.71
CA TRP A 108 -1.09 -9.75 -4.80
C TRP A 108 -1.24 -8.67 -3.73
N VAL A 109 -2.46 -8.39 -3.27
CA VAL A 109 -2.78 -7.29 -2.32
C VAL A 109 -1.98 -7.44 -1.02
N ARG A 110 -1.92 -8.66 -0.48
CA ARG A 110 -1.17 -8.94 0.76
C ARG A 110 0.33 -8.74 0.56
N LYS A 111 0.90 -9.28 -0.52
CA LYS A 111 2.33 -9.16 -0.83
C LYS A 111 2.72 -7.69 -1.02
N TYR A 112 1.92 -6.97 -1.80
CA TYR A 112 2.15 -5.56 -2.10
C TYR A 112 2.10 -4.69 -0.85
N THR A 113 1.05 -4.80 -0.04
CA THR A 113 0.93 -4.01 1.19
C THR A 113 1.99 -4.37 2.24
N THR A 114 2.39 -5.64 2.35
CA THR A 114 3.49 -6.03 3.25
C THR A 114 4.83 -5.41 2.82
N LEU A 115 5.10 -5.33 1.51
CA LEU A 115 6.29 -4.63 1.01
C LEU A 115 6.30 -3.15 1.43
N TYR A 116 5.15 -2.49 1.37
CA TYR A 116 5.04 -1.10 1.83
C TYR A 116 5.24 -0.96 3.35
N PHE A 117 4.78 -1.92 4.14
CA PHE A 117 5.10 -1.95 5.58
C PHE A 117 6.59 -2.15 5.87
N SER A 118 7.38 -2.67 4.93
CA SER A 118 8.84 -2.65 5.03
C SER A 118 9.45 -1.33 4.52
N LEU A 119 8.87 -0.73 3.48
CA LEU A 119 9.34 0.55 2.91
C LEU A 119 9.15 1.74 3.86
N PHE A 120 7.96 1.89 4.47
CA PHE A 120 7.65 3.07 5.30
C PHE A 120 8.59 3.24 6.49
N PRO A 121 8.90 2.22 7.31
CA PRO A 121 9.85 2.36 8.41
C PRO A 121 11.24 2.77 7.93
N ILE A 122 11.73 2.18 6.83
CA ILE A 122 13.04 2.54 6.26
C ILE A 122 13.03 4.00 5.82
N PHE A 123 11.96 4.45 5.15
CA PHE A 123 11.81 5.84 4.74
C PHE A 123 11.83 6.80 5.94
N ILE A 124 11.07 6.48 7.00
CA ILE A 124 11.05 7.29 8.23
C ILE A 124 12.45 7.38 8.84
N VAL A 125 13.17 6.27 8.94
CA VAL A 125 14.55 6.25 9.47
C VAL A 125 15.48 7.13 8.61
N LEU A 126 15.39 7.04 7.28
CA LEU A 126 16.19 7.88 6.38
C LEU A 126 15.89 9.37 6.58
N VAL A 127 14.60 9.75 6.66
CA VAL A 127 14.20 11.13 6.91
C VAL A 127 14.75 11.61 8.25
N VAL A 128 14.61 10.83 9.32
CA VAL A 128 15.16 11.18 10.63
C VAL A 128 16.66 11.37 10.54
N LEU A 129 17.41 10.40 10.00
CA LEU A 129 18.87 10.46 9.88
C LEU A 129 19.35 11.67 9.07
N SER A 130 18.59 12.13 8.06
CA SER A 130 18.96 13.31 7.26
C SER A 130 19.03 14.63 8.04
N PHE A 131 18.46 14.70 9.25
CA PHE A 131 18.60 15.87 10.13
C PHE A 131 19.84 15.81 11.03
N TRP A 132 20.50 14.65 11.13
CA TRP A 132 21.64 14.40 12.03
C TRP A 132 22.97 14.16 11.30
N ILE A 133 22.93 14.03 9.98
CA ILE A 133 24.09 13.83 9.08
C ILE A 133 24.28 15.11 8.29
#